data_AF-A0A7X7J4W4-F1
#
_entry.id   AF-A0A7X7J4W4-F1
#
_cell.length_a   1.000
_cell.length_b   1.000
_cell.length_c   1.000
_cell.angle_alpha   90.00
_cell.angle_beta   90.00
_cell.angle_gamma   90.00
#
_symmetry.space_group_name_H-M   'P 1'
#
loop_
_entity.id
_entity.type
_entity.pdbx_description
1 polymer ?
#
loop_
_entity_poly.entity_id
_entity_poly.type
_entity_poly.pdbx_seq_one_letter_code
_entity_poly.pdbx_strand_id
1 'polypeptide(L)'
;YLYTSWDLHLNIPSGEILMTNYYIGILQIVLAVVCLVTLFLFRNRTTQSKLCIAGIIINFILLLLMLFIYPDRIFPEIEVFKYQSIEIVYNPWCITSILSLAFLYLANKFILKDEKKVRDADRLR
;
A
#
# COMPACT_ATOMS: atom_id res chain seq x y z
N TYR A 1 -11.41 -18.29 -4.60
CA TYR A 1 -11.17 -17.71 -3.26
C TYR A 1 -11.16 -16.20 -3.34
N LEU A 2 -11.62 -15.52 -2.29
CA LEU A 2 -11.53 -14.06 -2.17
C LEU A 2 -10.27 -13.71 -1.41
N TYR A 3 -9.39 -12.94 -2.04
CA TYR A 3 -8.15 -12.46 -1.42
C TYR A 3 -8.31 -11.03 -0.94
N THR A 4 -8.05 -10.82 0.35
CA THR A 4 -8.03 -9.51 1.01
C THR A 4 -6.66 -9.25 1.63
N SER A 5 -6.39 -8.00 2.02
CA SER A 5 -5.19 -7.64 2.78
C SER A 5 -5.02 -8.40 4.10
N TRP A 6 -6.11 -8.91 4.66
CA TRP A 6 -6.15 -9.51 5.99
C TRP A 6 -6.19 -11.03 5.94
N ASP A 7 -6.78 -11.59 4.89
CA ASP A 7 -7.05 -13.01 4.81
C ASP A 7 -7.35 -13.49 3.39
N LEU A 8 -7.23 -14.80 3.20
CA LEU A 8 -7.71 -15.54 2.04
C LEU A 8 -8.84 -16.46 2.52
N HIS A 9 -10.06 -16.24 2.05
CA HIS A 9 -11.24 -17.03 2.45
C HIS A 9 -12.07 -17.47 1.23
N LEU A 10 -12.95 -18.45 1.43
CA LEU A 10 -13.90 -18.90 0.40
C LEU A 10 -14.84 -17.76 0.01
N ASN A 11 -15.11 -17.57 -1.30
CA ASN A 11 -15.98 -16.49 -1.80
C ASN A 11 -17.48 -16.82 -1.59
N ILE A 12 -17.87 -17.04 -0.33
CA ILE A 12 -19.23 -17.30 0.13
C ILE A 12 -19.44 -16.63 1.51
N PRO A 13 -20.68 -16.27 1.89
CA PRO A 13 -20.96 -15.75 3.22
C PRO A 13 -20.63 -16.81 4.29
N SER A 14 -19.73 -16.50 5.23
CA SER A 14 -19.18 -17.45 6.24
C SER A 14 -18.16 -18.46 5.69
N GLY A 15 -17.51 -18.14 4.57
CA GLY A 15 -16.43 -18.94 4.01
C GLY A 15 -15.28 -19.16 5.00
N GLU A 16 -14.77 -20.39 5.04
CA GLU A 16 -13.61 -20.73 5.87
C GLU A 16 -12.38 -19.89 5.47
N ILE A 17 -11.66 -19.41 6.48
CA ILE A 17 -10.41 -18.68 6.32
C ILE A 17 -9.30 -19.71 6.11
N LEU A 18 -8.73 -19.74 4.90
CA LEU A 18 -7.60 -20.61 4.58
C LEU A 18 -6.28 -20.08 5.14
N MET A 19 -6.11 -18.76 5.13
CA MET A 19 -4.87 -18.12 5.55
C MET A 19 -5.12 -16.70 6.03
N THR A 20 -4.44 -16.31 7.11
CA THR A 20 -4.48 -14.94 7.62
C THR A 20 -3.16 -14.22 7.31
N ASN A 21 -3.26 -12.99 6.81
CA ASN A 21 -2.16 -12.18 6.30
C ASN A 21 -1.80 -11.05 7.28
N TYR A 22 -1.48 -11.41 8.52
CA TYR A 22 -1.19 -10.42 9.57
C TYR A 22 -0.11 -9.40 9.17
N TYR A 23 0.93 -9.85 8.45
CA TYR A 23 2.02 -8.98 8.00
C TYR A 23 1.58 -7.91 6.99
N ILE A 24 0.70 -8.27 6.04
CA ILE A 24 0.16 -7.32 5.05
C ILE A 24 -0.74 -6.30 5.74
N GLY A 25 -1.62 -6.77 6.64
CA GLY A 25 -2.49 -5.89 7.42
C GLY A 25 -1.71 -4.89 8.28
N ILE A 26 -0.65 -5.34 8.96
CA ILE A 26 0.24 -4.47 9.76
C ILE A 26 0.93 -3.44 8.85
N LEU A 27 1.51 -3.85 7.72
CA LEU A 27 2.14 -2.93 6.77
C LEU A 27 1.16 -1.88 6.26
N GLN A 28 -0.10 -2.25 6.02
CA GLN A 28 -1.12 -1.31 5.58
C GLN A 28 -1.49 -0.30 6.67
N ILE A 29 -1.56 -0.71 7.94
CA ILE A 29 -1.72 0.21 9.08
C ILE A 29 -0.53 1.16 9.18
N VAL A 30 0.70 0.63 9.10
CA VAL A 30 1.92 1.45 9.15
C VAL A 30 1.92 2.50 8.04
N LEU A 31 1.55 2.11 6.82
CA LEU A 31 1.43 3.03 5.70
C LEU A 31 0.38 4.12 5.97
N ALA A 32 -0.79 3.76 6.50
CA ALA A 32 -1.82 4.73 6.85
C ALA A 32 -1.34 5.73 7.90
N VAL A 33 -0.61 5.27 8.93
CA VAL A 33 0.00 6.14 9.94
C VAL A 33 1.04 7.06 9.32
N VAL A 34 1.92 6.56 8.43
CA VAL A 34 2.90 7.39 7.71
C VAL A 34 2.20 8.49 6.90
N CYS A 35 1.14 8.14 6.16
CA CYS A 35 0.33 9.09 5.41
C CYS A 35 -0.27 10.18 6.32
N LEU A 36 -0.84 9.79 7.46
CA LEU A 36 -1.40 10.75 8.43
C LEU A 36 -0.32 11.68 9.01
N VAL A 37 0.83 11.12 9.41
CA VAL A 37 1.96 11.92 9.92
C VAL A 37 2.46 12.89 8.86
N THR A 38 2.56 12.48 7.59
CA THR A 38 2.94 13.40 6.50
C THR A 38 1.99 14.56 6.30
N LEU A 39 0.69 14.40 6.57
CA LEU A 39 -0.29 15.49 6.46
C LEU A 39 -0.07 16.56 7.55
N PHE A 40 0.28 16.16 8.77
CA PHE A 40 0.52 17.09 9.87
C PHE A 40 1.92 17.71 9.87
N LEU A 41 2.89 17.12 9.16
CA LEU A 41 4.27 17.63 9.08
C LEU A 41 4.42 18.79 8.05
N PHE A 42 3.54 19.79 8.13
CA PHE A 42 3.55 20.96 7.23
C PHE A 42 4.77 21.87 7.43
N ARG A 43 5.36 21.84 8.63
CA ARG A 43 6.40 22.81 9.03
C ARG A 43 7.76 22.58 8.36
N ASN A 44 8.05 21.37 7.88
CA ASN A 44 9.38 21.02 7.36
C ASN A 44 9.28 20.26 6.03
N ARG A 45 9.22 21.01 4.93
CA ARG A 45 8.95 20.53 3.56
C ARG A 45 9.90 19.42 3.10
N THR A 46 11.18 19.55 3.43
CA THR A 46 12.21 18.56 3.10
C THR A 46 11.96 17.23 3.83
N THR A 47 11.55 17.27 5.10
CA THR A 47 11.20 16.04 5.86
C THR A 47 9.88 15.45 5.37
N GLN A 48 8.91 16.30 5.02
CA GLN A 48 7.63 15.87 4.45
C GLN A 48 7.84 15.10 3.14
N SER A 49 8.71 15.60 2.25
CA SER A 49 9.06 14.91 1.00
C SER A 49 9.74 13.56 1.26
N LYS A 50 10.71 13.51 2.19
CA LYS A 50 11.38 12.25 2.56
C LYS A 50 10.39 11.20 3.09
N LEU A 51 9.45 11.62 3.94
CA LEU A 51 8.41 10.74 4.45
C LEU A 51 7.43 10.29 3.36
N CYS A 52 7.05 11.17 2.42
CA CYS A 52 6.25 10.76 1.26
C CYS A 52 7.00 9.70 0.42
N ILE A 53 8.30 9.88 0.17
CA ILE A 53 9.11 8.89 -0.55
C ILE A 53 9.17 7.56 0.21
N ALA A 54 9.35 7.61 1.54
CA ALA A 54 9.30 6.40 2.37
C ALA A 54 7.93 5.70 2.26
N GLY A 55 6.83 6.46 2.29
CA GLY A 55 5.48 5.94 2.06
C GLY A 55 5.31 5.29 0.69
N ILE A 56 5.86 5.90 -0.37
CA ILE A 56 5.86 5.33 -1.73
C ILE A 56 6.56 3.96 -1.75
N ILE A 57 7.74 3.87 -1.12
CA ILE A 57 8.51 2.61 -1.06
C ILE A 57 7.73 1.53 -0.30
N ILE A 58 7.18 1.86 0.87
CA ILE A 58 6.38 0.93 1.66
C ILE A 58 5.16 0.44 0.87
N ASN A 59 4.45 1.35 0.20
CA ASN A 59 3.30 1.00 -0.62
C ASN A 59 3.68 0.12 -1.83
N PHE A 60 4.82 0.40 -2.45
CA PHE A 60 5.34 -0.43 -3.54
C PHE A 60 5.66 -1.86 -3.08
N ILE A 61 6.30 -2.02 -1.91
CA ILE A 61 6.55 -3.33 -1.30
C ILE A 61 5.22 -4.06 -1.01
N LEU A 62 4.23 -3.34 -0.49
CA LEU A 62 2.89 -3.90 -0.23
C LEU A 62 2.23 -4.42 -1.52
N LEU A 63 2.28 -3.66 -2.60
CA LEU A 63 1.77 -4.08 -3.92
C LEU A 63 2.51 -5.30 -4.46
N LEU A 64 3.83 -5.34 -4.32
CA LEU A 64 4.65 -6.47 -4.77
C LEU A 64 4.30 -7.74 -3.99
N LEU A 65 4.14 -7.64 -2.68
CA LEU A 65 3.69 -8.74 -1.83
C LEU A 65 2.30 -9.23 -2.25
N MET A 66 1.34 -8.32 -2.40
CA MET A 66 -0.05 -8.68 -2.68
C MET A 66 -0.27 -9.23 -4.09
N LEU A 67 0.38 -8.67 -5.11
CA LEU A 67 0.10 -9.00 -6.51
C LEU A 67 1.04 -10.06 -7.10
N PHE A 68 2.22 -10.26 -6.52
CA PHE A 68 3.22 -11.18 -7.06
C PHE A 68 3.63 -12.26 -6.05
N ILE A 69 4.12 -11.89 -4.85
CA ILE A 69 4.66 -12.89 -3.92
C ILE A 69 3.58 -13.85 -3.41
N TYR A 70 2.46 -13.32 -2.93
CA TYR A 70 1.41 -14.17 -2.38
C TYR A 70 0.79 -15.07 -3.47
N PRO A 71 0.39 -14.54 -4.64
CA PRO A 71 -0.14 -15.35 -5.74
C PRO A 71 0.83 -16.38 -6.30
N ASP A 72 2.08 -16.01 -6.56
CA ASP A 72 3.01 -16.88 -7.28
C ASP A 72 3.79 -17.83 -6.38
N ARG A 73 3.97 -17.47 -5.10
CA ARG A 73 4.82 -18.23 -4.17
C ARG A 73 4.06 -18.82 -2.98
N ILE A 74 3.14 -18.06 -2.37
CA ILE A 74 2.52 -18.50 -1.11
C ILE A 74 1.28 -19.36 -1.37
N PHE A 75 0.36 -18.93 -2.24
CA PHE A 75 -0.89 -19.67 -2.48
C PHE A 75 -0.67 -21.08 -3.06
N PRO A 76 0.26 -21.31 -4.01
CA PRO A 76 0.51 -22.66 -4.53
C PRO A 76 1.05 -23.64 -3.49
N GLU A 77 1.62 -23.14 -2.39
CA GLU A 77 2.13 -23.98 -1.30
C GLU A 77 1.02 -24.49 -0.36
N ILE A 78 -0.15 -23.84 -0.37
CA ILE A 78 -1.33 -24.24 0.40
C ILE A 78 -1.88 -25.54 -0.20
N GLU A 79 -2.09 -26.58 0.63
CA GLU A 79 -2.49 -27.93 0.18
C GLU A 79 -3.71 -27.92 -0.74
N VAL A 80 -4.70 -27.08 -0.44
CA VAL A 80 -5.93 -26.94 -1.23
C VAL A 80 -5.66 -26.51 -2.68
N PHE A 81 -4.64 -25.68 -2.92
CA PHE A 81 -4.27 -25.22 -4.27
C PHE A 81 -3.33 -26.17 -5.02
N LYS A 82 -2.74 -27.17 -4.35
CA LYS A 82 -1.88 -28.19 -5.01
C LYS A 82 -2.68 -29.19 -5.83
N TYR A 83 -3.92 -29.47 -5.41
CA TYR A 83 -4.76 -30.51 -6.01
C TYR A 83 -5.88 -29.97 -6.90
N GLN A 84 -6.10 -28.66 -6.91
CA GLN A 84 -7.20 -28.04 -7.65
C GLN A 84 -6.79 -26.67 -8.20
N SER A 85 -7.04 -26.43 -9.49
CA SER A 85 -6.84 -25.12 -10.10
C SER A 85 -7.94 -24.18 -9.62
N ILE A 86 -7.73 -23.49 -8.50
CA ILE A 86 -8.72 -22.56 -7.97
C ILE A 86 -8.43 -21.13 -8.40
N GLU A 87 -9.47 -20.47 -8.93
CA GLU A 87 -9.42 -19.07 -9.30
C GLU A 87 -9.39 -18.16 -8.05
N ILE A 88 -8.45 -17.20 -8.07
CA ILE A 88 -8.25 -16.23 -7.00
C ILE A 88 -8.82 -14.90 -7.47
N VAL A 89 -9.88 -14.48 -6.80
CA VAL A 89 -10.55 -13.20 -7.07
C VAL A 89 -10.00 -12.19 -6.09
N TYR A 90 -9.39 -11.13 -6.62
CA TYR A 90 -8.93 -10.01 -5.81
C TYR A 90 -10.13 -9.19 -5.36
N ASN A 91 -10.16 -8.85 -4.08
CA ASN A 91 -11.18 -7.94 -3.59
C ASN A 91 -11.03 -6.55 -4.27
N PRO A 92 -12.13 -5.87 -4.66
CA PRO A 92 -12.08 -4.50 -5.16
C PRO A 92 -11.28 -3.52 -4.27
N TRP A 93 -11.25 -3.76 -2.95
CA TRP A 93 -10.43 -2.98 -2.03
C TRP A 93 -8.93 -3.02 -2.34
N CYS A 94 -8.41 -4.02 -3.06
CA CYS A 94 -7.01 -4.07 -3.49
C CYS A 94 -6.62 -2.89 -4.42
N ILE A 95 -7.58 -2.28 -5.13
CA ILE A 95 -7.36 -1.06 -5.92
C ILE A 95 -6.94 0.12 -5.03
N THR A 96 -7.33 0.13 -3.75
CA THR A 96 -6.97 1.23 -2.84
C THR A 96 -5.46 1.35 -2.64
N SER A 97 -4.73 0.23 -2.66
CA SER A 97 -3.26 0.22 -2.59
C SER A 97 -2.67 0.91 -3.82
N ILE A 98 -3.18 0.63 -5.02
CA ILE A 98 -2.74 1.29 -6.27
C ILE A 98 -3.05 2.79 -6.23
N LEU A 99 -4.26 3.16 -5.79
CA LEU A 99 -4.69 4.55 -5.71
C LEU A 99 -3.84 5.34 -4.69
N SER A 100 -3.49 4.72 -3.57
CA SER A 100 -2.65 5.34 -2.54
C SER A 100 -1.23 5.65 -3.05
N LEU A 101 -0.67 4.81 -3.94
CA LEU A 101 0.60 5.09 -4.61
C LEU A 101 0.52 6.38 -5.44
N ALA A 102 -0.53 6.51 -6.24
CA ALA A 102 -0.77 7.69 -7.06
C ALA A 102 -0.91 8.96 -6.20
N PHE A 103 -1.65 8.89 -5.09
CA PHE A 103 -1.79 10.01 -4.17
C PHE A 103 -0.48 10.37 -3.46
N LEU A 104 0.30 9.39 -3.02
CA LEU A 104 1.61 9.64 -2.42
C LEU A 104 2.58 10.31 -3.41
N TYR A 105 2.58 9.87 -4.66
CA TYR A 105 3.35 10.50 -5.73
C TYR A 105 2.92 11.95 -5.97
N LEU A 106 1.61 12.19 -6.10
CA LEU A 106 1.05 13.53 -6.28
C LEU A 106 1.37 14.43 -5.09
N ALA A 107 1.22 13.94 -3.86
CA ALA A 107 1.57 14.67 -2.64
C ALA A 107 3.04 15.10 -2.66
N ASN A 108 3.97 14.19 -2.96
CA ASN A 108 5.38 14.52 -3.06
C ASN A 108 5.65 15.59 -4.15
N LYS A 109 5.00 15.47 -5.31
CA LYS A 109 5.10 16.46 -6.40
C LYS A 109 4.62 17.85 -5.97
N PHE A 110 3.52 17.94 -5.22
CA PHE A 110 3.01 19.21 -4.71
C PHE A 110 3.90 19.81 -3.62
N ILE A 111 4.45 18.99 -2.72
CA ILE A 111 5.39 19.43 -1.67
C ILE A 111 6.64 20.07 -2.30
N LEU A 112 7.24 19.42 -3.30
CA LEU A 112 8.42 19.94 -4.01
C LEU A 112 8.13 21.23 -4.78
N LYS A 113 6.93 21.33 -5.38
CA LYS A 113 6.50 22.55 -6.06
C LYS A 113 6.37 23.72 -5.08
N ASP A 114 5.84 23.47 -3.89
CA ASP A 114 5.64 24.49 -2.88
C ASP A 114 6.96 24.90 -2.21
N GLU A 115 7.89 23.97 -1.98
CA GLU A 115 9.27 24.26 -1.55
C GLU A 115 10.02 25.14 -2.57
N LYS A 116 9.86 24.86 -3.88
CA LYS A 116 10.46 25.70 -4.93
C LYS A 116 9.95 27.13 -4.87
N LYS A 117 8.64 27.34 -4.72
CA LYS A 117 8.05 28.69 -4.62
C LYS A 117 8.57 29.47 -3.43
N VAL A 118 8.66 28.83 -2.25
CA VAL A 118 9.19 29.48 -1.05
C VAL A 118 10.64 29.90 -1.25
N ARG A 119 11.47 29.02 -1.83
CA ARG A 119 12.88 29.34 -2.13
C ARG A 119 13.04 30.44 -3.18
N ASP A 120 12.18 30.47 -4.18
CA ASP A 120 12.21 31.52 -5.22
C ASP A 120 11.80 32.88 -4.64
N ALA A 121 10.83 32.92 -3.71
CA ALA A 121 10.44 34.14 -3.00
C ALA A 121 11.53 34.66 -2.06
N ASP A 122 12.23 33.75 -1.37
CA ASP A 122 13.34 34.10 -0.47
C ASP A 122 14.54 34.69 -1.22
N ARG A 123 14.75 34.32 -2.50
CA ARG A 123 15.80 34.89 -3.37
C ARG A 123 15.51 36.30 -3.88
N LEU A 124 14.23 36.71 -3.90
CA LEU A 124 13.82 38.03 -4.35
C LEU A 124 13.83 39.07 -3.23
N ARG A 125 14.00 38.62 -1.98
CA ARG A 125 14.07 39.45 -0.79
C ARG A 125 15.51 39.80 -0.46
#